data_AF-A0A251QCZ4-F1
#
_entry.id   AF-A0A251QCZ4-F1
#
_cell.length_a   1.000
_cell.length_b   1.000
_cell.length_c   1.000
_cell.angle_alpha   90.00
_cell.angle_beta   90.00
_cell.angle_gamma   90.00
#
_symmetry.space_group_name_H-M   'P 1'
#
loop_
_entity.id
_entity.type
_entity.pdbx_description
1 polymer ?
#
loop_
_entity_poly.entity_id
_entity_poly.type
_entity_poly.pdbx_seq_one_letter_code
_entity_poly.pdbx_strand_id
1 'polypeptide(L)'
;MVKGREALRDVINKSSIGENAIEVNKGDSSVGINRIREMKQAHIQSRELLHHMCEVIKHPHCHDYVLPAIFKAIERGMFEFTDSVLQARPDLMWIPNQTGRVPFQFAIECRQEKIYSLIYRLNKRKRTLTGNLADMSDNCALHVAGMLSPLAKLNNISGAALQMQREVQWFKVRTYSISQAHSIVIY
;
A
#
# COMPACT_ATOMS: atom_id res chain seq x y z
N MET A 1 51.78 -70.93 -3.35
CA MET A 1 51.09 -70.68 -2.06
C MET A 1 50.35 -69.35 -2.13
N VAL A 2 49.02 -69.46 -2.12
CA VAL A 2 48.02 -68.52 -1.59
C VAL A 2 48.02 -67.08 -2.10
N LYS A 3 47.42 -66.96 -3.28
CA LYS A 3 46.75 -65.82 -3.90
C LYS A 3 45.51 -65.36 -3.08
N GLY A 4 45.68 -65.03 -1.80
CA GLY A 4 44.55 -64.90 -0.86
C GLY A 4 44.78 -64.02 0.37
N ARG A 5 45.53 -62.92 0.27
CA ARG A 5 45.68 -61.94 1.37
C ARG A 5 45.53 -60.47 0.97
N GLU A 6 44.98 -60.19 -0.22
CA GLU A 6 44.65 -58.81 -0.65
C GLU A 6 43.16 -58.48 -0.54
N ALA A 7 42.26 -59.46 -0.37
CA ALA A 7 40.83 -59.21 -0.25
C ALA A 7 40.35 -58.76 1.17
N LEU A 8 41.24 -58.76 2.18
CA LEU A 8 40.89 -58.43 3.58
C LEU A 8 41.34 -57.02 4.02
N ARG A 9 42.19 -56.34 3.24
CA ARG A 9 42.55 -54.92 3.51
C ARG A 9 41.50 -53.93 3.00
N ASP A 10 40.77 -54.29 1.94
CA ASP A 10 39.71 -53.44 1.38
C ASP A 10 38.36 -53.52 2.12
N VAL A 11 38.20 -54.49 3.03
CA VAL A 11 36.98 -54.63 3.85
C VAL A 11 37.10 -53.84 5.16
N ILE A 12 38.30 -53.72 5.74
CA ILE A 12 38.51 -53.05 7.03
C ILE A 12 38.60 -51.52 6.89
N ASN A 13 38.89 -50.98 5.69
CA ASN A 13 38.84 -49.53 5.46
C ASN A 13 37.46 -48.99 5.08
N LYS A 14 36.41 -49.82 5.09
CA LYS A 14 35.00 -49.39 4.91
C LYS A 14 34.25 -49.11 6.22
N SER A 15 34.91 -49.23 7.38
CA SER A 15 34.31 -48.96 8.69
C SER A 15 34.75 -47.64 9.33
N SER A 16 35.38 -46.73 8.57
CA SER A 16 35.33 -45.31 8.93
C SER A 16 33.95 -44.80 8.57
N ILE A 17 33.04 -45.01 9.53
CA ILE A 17 31.77 -44.32 9.65
C ILE A 17 32.10 -42.84 9.51
N GLY A 18 31.94 -42.33 8.28
CA GLY A 18 31.81 -40.92 8.06
C GLY A 18 30.60 -40.51 8.87
N GLU A 19 30.85 -39.82 9.97
CA GLU A 19 29.93 -38.86 10.54
C GLU A 19 29.63 -37.85 9.43
N ASN A 20 28.77 -38.24 8.49
CA ASN A 20 27.97 -37.29 7.75
C ASN A 20 27.05 -36.70 8.82
N ALA A 21 27.55 -35.64 9.44
CA ALA A 21 26.73 -34.65 10.08
C ALA A 21 25.51 -34.49 9.20
N ILE A 22 24.35 -34.88 9.74
CA ILE A 22 23.08 -34.45 9.21
C ILE A 22 23.16 -32.93 9.41
N GLU A 23 23.64 -32.22 8.39
CA GLU A 23 23.30 -30.82 8.18
C GLU A 23 21.79 -30.83 8.02
N VAL A 24 21.11 -30.81 9.17
CA VAL A 24 19.73 -30.39 9.27
C VAL A 24 19.77 -29.00 8.69
N ASN A 25 19.27 -28.93 7.47
CA ASN A 25 19.17 -27.74 6.65
C ASN A 25 18.30 -26.72 7.43
N LYS A 26 18.90 -26.02 8.39
CA LYS A 26 18.33 -24.88 9.14
C LYS A 26 18.34 -23.60 8.29
N GLY A 27 18.59 -23.74 6.98
CA GLY A 27 18.83 -22.67 6.03
C GLY A 27 17.59 -21.91 5.57
N ASP A 28 16.39 -22.52 5.60
CA ASP A 28 15.23 -21.89 4.94
C ASP A 28 14.21 -21.25 5.90
N SER A 29 14.00 -21.83 7.08
CA SER A 29 13.00 -21.32 8.04
C SER A 29 13.47 -20.06 8.78
N SER A 30 14.77 -19.93 9.04
CA SER A 30 15.37 -18.78 9.72
C SER A 30 15.38 -17.51 8.85
N VAL A 31 15.59 -17.66 7.54
CA VAL A 31 15.65 -16.55 6.57
C VAL A 31 14.30 -15.86 6.43
N GLY A 32 13.21 -16.63 6.30
CA GLY A 32 11.85 -16.08 6.22
C GLY A 32 11.45 -15.32 7.49
N ILE A 33 11.77 -15.86 8.67
CA ILE A 33 11.47 -15.23 9.97
C ILE A 33 12.27 -13.94 10.15
N ASN A 34 13.56 -13.94 9.80
CA ASN A 34 14.42 -12.76 9.90
C ASN A 34 13.93 -11.64 8.98
N ARG A 35 13.53 -11.96 7.74
CA ARG A 35 12.96 -10.98 6.80
C ARG A 35 11.68 -10.32 7.34
N ILE A 36 10.77 -11.11 7.93
CA ILE A 36 9.55 -10.57 8.53
C ILE A 36 9.89 -9.64 9.70
N ARG A 37 10.88 -10.01 10.53
CA ARG A 37 11.34 -9.17 11.65
C ARG A 37 11.93 -7.85 11.16
N GLU A 38 12.77 -7.89 10.13
CA GLU A 38 13.35 -6.70 9.51
C GLU A 38 12.28 -5.78 8.92
N MET A 39 11.31 -6.34 8.18
CA MET A 39 10.19 -5.56 7.63
C MET A 39 9.37 -4.90 8.73
N LYS A 40 9.12 -5.60 9.85
CA LYS A 40 8.42 -5.03 11.01
C LYS A 40 9.23 -3.90 11.64
N GLN A 41 10.54 -4.09 11.81
CA GLN A 41 11.42 -3.07 12.38
C GLN A 41 11.47 -1.83 11.49
N ALA A 42 11.63 -1.99 10.18
CA ALA A 42 11.59 -0.89 9.22
C ALA A 42 10.23 -0.18 9.23
N HIS A 43 9.12 -0.90 9.41
CA HIS A 43 7.80 -0.30 9.54
C HIS A 43 7.67 0.55 10.83
N ILE A 44 8.21 0.07 11.96
CA ILE A 44 8.22 0.83 13.23
C ILE A 44 9.05 2.11 13.06
N GLN A 45 10.27 1.98 12.55
CA GLN A 45 11.17 3.12 12.34
C GLN A 45 10.60 4.16 11.37
N SER A 46 9.98 3.71 10.27
CA SER A 46 9.34 4.62 9.32
C SER A 46 8.13 5.35 9.91
N ARG A 47 7.40 4.74 10.84
CA ARG A 47 6.31 5.40 11.58
C ARG A 47 6.83 6.44 12.57
N GLU A 48 7.90 6.16 13.29
CA GLU A 48 8.54 7.13 14.19
C GLU A 48 9.07 8.33 13.42
N LEU A 49 9.73 8.09 12.28
CA LEU A 49 10.19 9.15 11.40
C LEU A 49 9.02 10.02 10.91
N LEU A 50 7.94 9.39 10.46
CA LEU A 50 6.73 10.09 10.02
C LEU A 50 6.15 10.97 11.13
N HIS A 51 6.12 10.48 12.37
CA HIS A 51 5.67 11.25 13.53
C HIS A 51 6.51 12.52 13.72
N HIS A 52 7.84 12.40 13.71
CA HIS A 52 8.72 13.57 13.80
C HIS A 52 8.56 14.54 12.63
N MET A 53 8.40 14.02 11.41
CA MET A 53 8.14 14.85 10.23
C MET A 53 6.82 15.63 10.39
N CYS A 54 5.77 14.99 10.91
CA CYS A 54 4.48 15.62 11.17
C CYS A 54 4.59 16.80 12.13
N GLU A 55 5.44 16.71 13.15
CA GLU A 55 5.71 17.82 14.08
C GLU A 55 6.38 19.01 13.38
N VAL A 56 7.33 18.77 12.48
CA VAL A 56 8.06 19.82 11.76
C VAL A 56 7.17 20.57 10.75
N ILE A 57 6.23 19.87 10.12
CA ILE A 57 5.42 20.44 9.05
C ILE A 57 4.20 21.22 9.55
N LYS A 58 3.84 21.18 10.84
CA LYS A 58 2.66 21.91 11.39
C LYS A 58 2.61 23.39 10.98
N HIS A 59 3.77 24.00 10.76
CA HIS A 59 3.91 25.38 10.33
C HIS A 59 4.37 25.41 8.86
N PRO A 60 3.70 26.17 7.98
CA PRO A 60 4.12 26.29 6.59
C PRO A 60 5.53 26.89 6.50
N HIS A 61 6.42 26.21 5.79
CA HIS A 61 7.76 26.73 5.46
C HIS A 61 7.72 27.43 4.09
N CYS A 62 8.73 28.26 3.82
CA CYS A 62 8.85 29.03 2.56
C CYS A 62 8.81 28.15 1.29
N HIS A 63 9.18 26.87 1.39
CA HIS A 63 9.05 25.88 0.33
C HIS A 63 8.23 24.69 0.84
N ASP A 64 7.05 24.48 0.24
CA ASP A 64 6.14 23.41 0.63
C ASP A 64 6.44 22.10 -0.10
N TYR A 65 7.50 21.42 0.33
CA TYR A 65 7.85 20.07 -0.16
C TYR A 65 6.83 19.00 0.26
N VAL A 66 5.90 19.33 1.16
CA VAL A 66 4.87 18.39 1.64
C VAL A 66 3.80 18.17 0.57
N LEU A 67 3.47 19.21 -0.20
CA LEU A 67 2.44 19.13 -1.23
C LEU A 67 2.77 18.07 -2.32
N PRO A 68 3.96 18.05 -2.95
CA PRO A 68 4.30 16.97 -3.88
C PRO A 68 4.31 15.58 -3.21
N ALA A 69 4.75 15.51 -1.95
CA ALA A 69 4.83 14.25 -1.21
C ALA A 69 3.45 13.65 -0.93
N ILE A 70 2.46 14.46 -0.55
CA ILE A 70 1.10 13.97 -0.30
C ILE A 70 0.44 13.44 -1.58
N PHE A 71 0.57 14.14 -2.71
CA PHE A 71 0.04 13.63 -3.98
C PHE A 71 0.72 12.32 -4.38
N LYS A 72 2.04 12.20 -4.18
CA LYS A 72 2.74 10.93 -4.49
C LYS A 72 2.31 9.79 -3.56
N ALA A 73 2.07 10.08 -2.29
CA ALA A 73 1.56 9.12 -1.32
C ALA A 73 0.15 8.64 -1.69
N ILE A 74 -0.73 9.55 -2.12
CA ILE A 74 -2.07 9.23 -2.60
C ILE A 74 -1.99 8.33 -3.83
N GLU A 75 -1.21 8.70 -4.85
CA GLU A 75 -1.01 7.88 -6.05
C GLU A 75 -0.61 6.43 -5.69
N ARG A 76 0.28 6.26 -4.70
CA ARG A 76 0.75 4.96 -4.23
C ARG A 76 -0.20 4.23 -3.26
N GLY A 77 -1.25 4.89 -2.77
CA GLY A 77 -2.18 4.32 -1.79
C GLY A 77 -1.63 4.24 -0.37
N MET A 78 -0.68 5.12 -0.01
CA MET A 78 -0.07 5.17 1.31
C MET A 78 -1.00 5.84 2.33
N PHE A 79 -1.96 5.07 2.85
CA PHE A 79 -3.00 5.57 3.75
C PHE A 79 -2.43 6.18 5.04
N GLU A 80 -1.56 5.45 5.74
CA GLU A 80 -1.04 5.84 7.06
C GLU A 80 -0.23 7.14 6.98
N PHE A 81 0.53 7.31 5.89
CA PHE A 81 1.25 8.55 5.60
C PHE A 81 0.29 9.70 5.33
N THR A 82 -0.66 9.50 4.41
CA THR A 82 -1.62 10.54 4.01
C THR A 82 -2.45 11.02 5.20
N ASP A 83 -2.93 10.07 6.01
CA ASP A 83 -3.74 10.36 7.19
C ASP A 83 -2.96 11.15 8.26
N SER A 84 -1.69 10.80 8.50
CA SER A 84 -0.85 11.50 9.47
C SER A 84 -0.54 12.93 9.01
N VAL A 85 -0.17 13.10 7.73
CA VAL A 85 0.14 14.41 7.15
C VAL A 85 -1.07 15.34 7.14
N LEU A 86 -2.26 14.85 6.76
CA LEU A 86 -3.49 15.65 6.77
C LEU A 86 -3.95 16.04 8.17
N GLN A 87 -3.61 15.25 9.19
CA GLN A 87 -3.87 15.61 10.59
C GLN A 87 -2.91 16.69 11.09
N ALA A 88 -1.63 16.62 10.70
CA ALA A 88 -0.64 17.63 11.05
C ALA A 88 -0.88 18.97 10.34
N ARG A 89 -1.32 18.91 9.07
CA ARG A 89 -1.56 20.07 8.21
C ARG A 89 -2.89 19.96 7.46
N PRO A 90 -4.01 20.35 8.10
CA PRO A 90 -5.33 20.26 7.48
C PRO A 90 -5.51 21.17 6.25
N ASP A 91 -4.73 22.25 6.12
CA ASP A 91 -4.76 23.17 4.97
C ASP A 91 -4.53 22.46 3.63
N LEU A 92 -3.66 21.44 3.62
CA LEU A 92 -3.29 20.67 2.44
C LEU A 92 -4.49 20.04 1.72
N MET A 93 -5.58 19.76 2.43
CA MET A 93 -6.78 19.14 1.85
C MET A 93 -7.47 20.02 0.79
N TRP A 94 -7.14 21.32 0.74
CA TRP A 94 -7.74 22.30 -0.17
C TRP A 94 -6.77 22.81 -1.23
N ILE A 95 -5.49 22.42 -1.18
CA ILE A 95 -4.49 22.90 -2.12
C ILE A 95 -4.48 21.98 -3.34
N PRO A 96 -4.74 22.50 -4.55
CA PRO A 96 -4.78 21.69 -5.76
C PRO A 96 -3.37 21.30 -6.24
N ASN A 97 -3.28 20.19 -6.95
CA ASN A 97 -2.11 19.84 -7.76
C ASN A 97 -2.07 20.66 -9.06
N GLN A 98 -1.14 20.30 -9.95
CA GLN A 98 -0.97 20.93 -11.26
C GLN A 98 -2.20 20.81 -12.19
N THR A 99 -3.10 19.85 -11.97
CA THR A 99 -4.34 19.68 -12.74
C THR A 99 -5.54 20.38 -12.11
N GLY A 100 -5.35 21.13 -11.02
CA GLY A 100 -6.44 21.75 -10.28
C GLY A 100 -7.16 20.80 -9.31
N ARG A 101 -6.69 19.56 -9.15
CA ARG A 101 -7.35 18.56 -8.31
C ARG A 101 -6.83 18.63 -6.88
N VAL A 102 -7.74 18.79 -5.93
CA VAL A 102 -7.41 18.68 -4.50
C VAL A 102 -7.20 17.20 -4.11
N PRO A 103 -6.55 16.91 -2.96
CA PRO A 103 -6.21 15.54 -2.56
C PRO A 103 -7.37 14.53 -2.63
N PHE A 104 -8.59 14.91 -2.28
CA PHE A 104 -9.75 14.01 -2.34
C PHE A 104 -10.20 13.68 -3.77
N GLN A 105 -10.18 14.66 -4.68
CA GLN A 105 -10.47 14.40 -6.11
C GLN A 105 -9.37 13.53 -6.72
N PHE A 106 -8.12 13.79 -6.36
CA PHE A 106 -6.99 12.99 -6.81
C PHE A 106 -7.05 11.55 -6.26
N ALA A 107 -7.52 11.34 -5.03
CA ALA A 107 -7.76 10.00 -4.49
C ALA A 107 -8.84 9.23 -5.26
N ILE A 108 -9.89 9.91 -5.76
CA ILE A 108 -10.90 9.30 -6.64
C ILE A 108 -10.27 8.91 -7.97
N GLU A 109 -9.48 9.81 -8.56
CA GLU A 109 -8.74 9.54 -9.79
C GLU A 109 -7.86 8.31 -9.62
N CYS A 110 -7.02 8.24 -8.59
CA CYS A 110 -6.13 7.10 -8.36
C CYS A 110 -6.82 5.81 -7.89
N ARG A 111 -8.15 5.81 -7.72
CA ARG A 111 -8.94 4.70 -7.15
C ARG A 111 -8.39 4.26 -5.79
N GLN A 112 -8.30 5.21 -4.86
CA GLN A 112 -7.77 4.99 -3.50
C GLN A 112 -8.89 5.18 -2.48
N GLU A 113 -9.77 4.18 -2.38
CA GLU A 113 -10.98 4.22 -1.53
C GLU A 113 -10.64 4.48 -0.07
N LYS A 114 -9.65 3.77 0.47
CA LYS A 114 -9.23 3.91 1.87
C LYS A 114 -8.82 5.36 2.18
N ILE A 115 -8.12 6.02 1.26
CA ILE A 115 -7.74 7.42 1.41
C ILE A 115 -8.96 8.34 1.24
N TYR A 116 -9.80 8.11 0.21
CA TYR A 116 -11.02 8.89 0.01
C TYR A 116 -11.94 8.84 1.24
N SER A 117 -11.99 7.72 1.96
CA SER A 117 -12.78 7.56 3.19
C SER A 117 -12.48 8.61 4.27
N LEU A 118 -11.29 9.24 4.25
CA LEU A 118 -10.94 10.34 5.16
C LEU A 118 -11.86 11.56 5.01
N ILE A 119 -12.56 11.70 3.87
CA ILE A 119 -13.56 12.75 3.65
C ILE A 119 -14.68 12.71 4.70
N TYR A 120 -14.99 11.53 5.24
CA TYR A 120 -16.05 11.38 6.25
C TYR A 120 -15.69 12.01 7.60
N ARG A 121 -14.40 12.30 7.87
CA ARG A 121 -13.94 13.07 9.03
C ARG A 121 -14.34 14.55 8.95
N LEU A 122 -14.67 15.04 7.76
CA LEU A 122 -15.11 16.43 7.56
C LEU A 122 -16.61 16.57 7.89
N ASN A 123 -16.99 17.77 8.35
CA ASN A 123 -18.40 18.10 8.54
C ASN A 123 -19.16 18.13 7.20
N LYS A 124 -20.49 17.99 7.26
CA LYS A 124 -21.36 17.91 6.07
C LYS A 124 -21.10 19.04 5.07
N ARG A 125 -20.96 20.28 5.55
CA ARG A 125 -20.68 21.46 4.70
C ARG A 125 -19.37 21.31 3.94
N LYS A 126 -18.27 20.97 4.62
CA LYS A 126 -16.96 20.78 4.00
C LYS A 126 -17.00 19.63 2.99
N ARG A 127 -17.65 18.50 3.30
CA ARG A 127 -17.80 17.38 2.35
C ARG A 127 -18.52 17.79 1.08
N THR A 128 -19.63 18.54 1.21
CA THR A 128 -20.37 19.04 0.05
C THR A 128 -19.51 19.99 -0.79
N LEU A 129 -18.74 20.88 -0.15
CA LEU A 129 -17.82 21.78 -0.85
C LEU A 129 -16.73 20.99 -1.62
N THR A 130 -16.10 20.00 -0.98
CA THR A 130 -15.09 19.14 -1.64
C THR A 130 -15.67 18.40 -2.84
N GLY A 131 -16.90 17.88 -2.74
CA GLY A 131 -17.56 17.15 -3.84
C GLY A 131 -17.90 18.03 -5.04
N ASN A 132 -18.24 19.31 -4.79
CA ASN A 132 -18.65 20.27 -5.81
C ASN A 132 -17.49 21.12 -6.35
N LEU A 133 -16.29 21.01 -5.78
CA LEU A 133 -15.13 21.71 -6.29
C LEU A 133 -14.86 21.24 -7.72
N ALA A 134 -14.56 22.17 -8.61
CA ALA A 134 -14.21 21.91 -10.00
C ALA A 134 -12.69 21.97 -10.18
N ASP A 135 -12.12 21.05 -10.97
CA ASP A 135 -10.72 21.11 -11.39
C ASP A 135 -10.52 22.14 -12.53
N MET A 136 -9.30 22.27 -13.06
CA MET A 136 -9.00 23.22 -14.15
C MET A 136 -9.77 22.93 -15.45
N SER A 137 -10.37 21.75 -15.59
CA SER A 137 -11.17 21.33 -16.74
C SER A 137 -12.66 21.26 -16.39
N ASP A 138 -13.09 21.93 -15.32
CA ASP A 138 -14.47 21.97 -14.82
C ASP A 138 -15.03 20.59 -14.41
N ASN A 139 -14.16 19.65 -14.03
CA ASN A 139 -14.58 18.34 -13.54
C ASN A 139 -14.77 18.37 -12.02
N CYS A 140 -15.98 18.07 -11.56
CA CYS A 140 -16.24 17.84 -10.14
C CYS A 140 -15.86 16.40 -9.73
N ALA A 141 -15.95 16.10 -8.43
CA ALA A 141 -15.59 14.78 -7.91
C ALA A 141 -16.37 13.63 -8.58
N LEU A 142 -17.63 13.86 -8.98
CA LEU A 142 -18.45 12.89 -9.69
C LEU A 142 -17.99 12.67 -11.13
N HIS A 143 -17.58 13.73 -11.84
CA HIS A 143 -16.97 13.62 -13.18
C HIS A 143 -15.70 12.76 -13.10
N VAL A 144 -14.80 13.06 -12.16
CA VAL A 144 -13.55 12.29 -11.95
C VAL A 144 -13.81 10.82 -11.60
N ALA A 145 -14.89 10.53 -10.86
CA ALA A 145 -15.28 9.15 -10.55
C ALA A 145 -15.76 8.38 -11.79
N GLY A 146 -16.36 9.07 -12.77
CA GLY A 146 -16.84 8.47 -14.02
C GLY A 146 -15.78 8.39 -15.13
N MET A 147 -14.68 9.13 -15.01
CA MET A 147 -13.58 9.07 -15.97
C MET A 147 -12.80 7.76 -15.86
N LEU A 148 -12.36 7.22 -17.00
CA LEU A 148 -11.37 6.15 -17.04
C LEU A 148 -10.09 6.66 -16.39
N SER A 149 -9.64 6.04 -15.30
CA SER A 149 -8.46 6.50 -14.57
C SER A 149 -7.18 6.02 -15.26
N PRO A 150 -6.33 6.93 -15.78
CA PRO A 150 -5.02 6.55 -16.30
C PRO A 150 -4.01 6.21 -15.19
N LEU A 151 -4.31 6.61 -13.93
CA LEU A 151 -3.42 6.48 -12.77
C LEU A 151 -3.74 5.31 -11.86
N ALA A 152 -4.98 4.83 -11.87
CA ALA A 152 -5.23 3.53 -11.30
C ALA A 152 -4.38 2.53 -12.08
N LYS A 153 -3.80 1.55 -11.38
CA LYS A 153 -2.88 0.54 -11.92
C LYS A 153 -3.53 -0.40 -12.96
N LEU A 154 -4.54 0.07 -13.71
CA LEU A 154 -5.13 -0.52 -14.91
C LEU A 154 -4.09 -0.77 -16.01
N ASN A 155 -3.01 0.00 -16.04
CA ASN A 155 -1.91 -0.23 -16.98
C ASN A 155 -1.18 -1.57 -16.77
N ASN A 156 -1.34 -2.21 -15.61
CA ASN A 156 -0.80 -3.55 -15.35
C ASN A 156 -1.75 -4.68 -15.77
N ILE A 157 -2.92 -4.35 -16.33
CA ILE A 157 -3.94 -5.29 -16.78
C ILE A 157 -3.97 -5.26 -18.31
N SER A 158 -3.56 -6.35 -18.96
CA SER A 158 -3.55 -6.45 -20.42
C SER A 158 -4.96 -6.56 -20.99
N GLY A 159 -5.45 -5.47 -21.60
CA GLY A 159 -6.66 -5.46 -22.43
C GLY A 159 -7.84 -4.68 -21.84
N ALA A 160 -8.55 -3.95 -22.70
CA ALA A 160 -9.65 -3.05 -22.35
C ALA A 160 -10.79 -3.76 -21.59
N ALA A 161 -11.09 -5.02 -21.93
CA ALA A 161 -12.13 -5.79 -21.26
C ALA A 161 -11.84 -6.05 -19.77
N LEU A 162 -10.59 -6.40 -19.43
CA LEU A 162 -10.17 -6.64 -18.04
C LEU A 162 -10.05 -5.34 -17.24
N GLN A 163 -9.66 -4.25 -17.91
CA GLN A 163 -9.69 -2.90 -17.33
C GLN A 163 -11.12 -2.50 -16.93
N MET A 164 -12.08 -2.65 -17.85
CA MET A 164 -13.50 -2.41 -17.56
C MET A 164 -14.06 -3.34 -16.47
N GLN A 165 -13.70 -4.63 -16.46
CA GLN A 165 -14.16 -5.56 -15.43
C GLN A 165 -13.71 -5.14 -14.03
N ARG A 166 -12.47 -4.63 -13.89
CA ARG A 166 -11.97 -4.13 -12.61
C ARG A 166 -12.71 -2.86 -12.17
N GLU A 167 -13.00 -1.95 -13.08
CA GLU A 167 -13.82 -0.76 -12.79
C GLU A 167 -15.23 -1.18 -12.32
N VAL A 168 -15.87 -2.16 -12.98
CA VAL A 168 -17.19 -2.68 -12.56
C VAL A 168 -17.13 -3.31 -11.16
N GLN A 169 -16.06 -4.04 -10.81
CA GLN A 169 -15.90 -4.58 -9.46
C GLN A 169 -15.73 -3.48 -8.41
N TRP A 170 -15.02 -2.40 -8.74
CA TRP A 170 -14.91 -1.21 -7.90
C TRP A 170 -16.27 -0.56 -7.59
N PHE A 171 -17.19 -0.55 -8.55
CA PHE A 171 -18.55 -0.08 -8.32
C PHE A 171 -19.39 -1.07 -7.51
N LYS A 172 -19.29 -2.37 -7.77
CA LYS A 172 -20.08 -3.42 -7.10
C LYS A 172 -19.70 -3.66 -5.65
N VAL A 173 -18.41 -3.62 -5.29
CA VAL A 173 -17.99 -3.83 -3.88
C VAL A 173 -18.65 -2.83 -2.94
N ARG A 174 -18.83 -1.57 -3.38
CA ARG A 174 -19.52 -0.54 -2.57
C ARG A 174 -21.00 -0.83 -2.36
N THR A 175 -21.70 -1.47 -3.30
CA THR A 175 -23.13 -1.79 -3.11
C THR A 175 -23.32 -2.92 -2.08
N TYR A 176 -22.42 -3.90 -2.05
CA TYR A 176 -22.47 -4.99 -1.06
C TYR A 176 -22.03 -4.54 0.35
N SER A 177 -21.03 -3.67 0.48
CA SER A 177 -20.60 -3.15 1.79
C SER A 177 -21.62 -2.22 2.44
N ILE A 178 -22.34 -1.42 1.65
CA ILE A 178 -23.46 -0.59 2.15
C ILE A 178 -24.65 -1.48 2.55
N SER A 179 -24.93 -2.53 1.79
CA SER A 179 -25.98 -3.52 2.10
C SER A 179 -25.73 -4.25 3.42
N GLN A 180 -24.49 -4.64 3.73
CA GLN A 180 -24.19 -5.32 5.00
C GLN A 180 -24.15 -4.35 6.20
N ALA A 181 -23.75 -3.09 6.00
CA ALA A 181 -23.78 -2.08 7.06
C ALA A 181 -25.21 -1.74 7.54
N HIS A 182 -26.21 -1.85 6.65
CA HIS A 182 -27.62 -1.69 7.03
C HIS A 182 -28.23 -2.91 7.74
N SER A 183 -27.63 -4.10 7.61
CA SER A 183 -28.10 -5.31 8.30
C SER A 183 -27.55 -5.46 9.73
N ILE A 184 -26.49 -4.73 10.09
CA ILE A 184 -25.86 -4.83 11.43
C ILE A 184 -26.52 -3.88 12.46
N VAL A 185 -27.38 -2.94 12.04
CA VAL A 185 -28.05 -1.98 12.96
C VAL A 185 -29.48 -2.42 13.32
N ILE A 186 -29.92 -3.62 12.93
CA ILE A 186 -31.27 -4.14 13.25
C ILE A 186 -31.22 -5.53 13.90
N TYR A 187 -30.34 -5.72 14.89
CA TYR A 187 -30.47 -6.76 15.92
C TYR A 187 -29.98 -6.25 17.27
#